data_AF-A0A2N3QYL8-F1
#
_entry.id   AF-A0A2N3QYL8-F1
#
_cell.length_a   1.000
_cell.length_b   1.000
_cell.length_c   1.000
_cell.angle_alpha   90.00
_cell.angle_beta   90.00
_cell.angle_gamma   90.00
#
_symmetry.space_group_name_H-M   'P 1'
#
loop_
_entity.id
_entity.type
_entity.pdbx_description
1 polymer ?
#
loop_
_entity_poly.entity_id
_entity_poly.type
_entity_poly.pdbx_seq_one_letter_code
_entity_poly.pdbx_strand_id
1 'polypeptide(L)'
;MKHGSDRGPTISMKPRLLAAFTAVAMMFATAVPALLPKVAQADNTAPGICQPEEINLGETTTGGKIDTGIATWVGRDMYVGKPTGAINYGYGDGWATINQSYAVEAEGATLVAGKLAINSQKRSWQNRGFRFGIVGFGAQYRPAAGSDALVVAGTNSAINLKGGDGTDTNALGWAAQWGRGWVGTLNSGEWNYTARISGNKSQTVYDFSGTRNESVYAANDATPHSQVLWNQDDPLSNVKLNGSSGAASDYRKNTETIQNMSKILAQVPATEDAARPVVVDSGTYENGKYNGTYQYNKYNSGQPNGEGTHSPYIGANITFANQAGKKEKIIVFDGKNATAKTIVFSLDGSQLNEGNDYNGTSFMFKNIPDDASVVINVSGKNTISFHNGWRFWWNGEQIGNGY
;
A
#
# COMPACT_ATOMS: atom_id res chain seq x y z
N MET A 1 30.45 58.84 9.42
CA MET A 1 29.94 57.96 8.34
C MET A 1 29.42 56.68 8.97
N LYS A 2 28.10 56.42 8.90
CA LYS A 2 27.47 55.11 9.08
C LYS A 2 26.03 55.22 8.55
N HIS A 3 25.61 54.26 7.73
CA HIS A 3 24.24 54.20 7.20
C HIS A 3 23.31 53.48 8.19
N GLY A 4 22.04 53.90 8.22
CA GLY A 4 20.93 53.18 8.82
C GLY A 4 19.66 53.57 8.07
N SER A 5 19.12 52.66 7.26
CA SER A 5 17.92 52.90 6.45
C SER A 5 16.83 51.94 6.89
N ASP A 6 15.86 52.43 7.66
CA ASP A 6 14.70 51.67 8.10
C ASP A 6 13.76 51.37 6.93
N ARG A 7 13.86 50.15 6.38
CA ARG A 7 12.80 49.50 5.59
C ARG A 7 12.77 48.00 5.87
N GLY A 8 11.94 47.60 6.83
CA GLY A 8 11.64 46.19 7.07
C GLY A 8 10.89 45.58 5.87
N PRO A 9 11.21 44.34 5.43
CA PRO A 9 10.46 43.69 4.37
C PRO A 9 9.09 43.22 4.86
N THR A 10 8.02 43.75 4.28
CA THR A 10 6.65 43.27 4.51
C THR A 10 6.48 41.88 3.90
N ILE A 11 6.60 40.82 4.72
CA ILE A 11 6.39 39.45 4.25
C ILE A 11 4.90 39.24 4.00
N SER A 12 4.51 39.31 2.73
CA SER A 12 3.16 38.96 2.27
C SER A 12 2.89 37.47 2.51
N MET A 13 2.30 37.16 3.67
CA MET A 13 1.79 35.83 3.97
C MET A 13 0.58 35.52 3.07
N LYS A 14 0.83 34.95 1.89
CA LYS A 14 -0.19 34.17 1.17
C LYS A 14 -0.29 32.80 1.85
N PRO A 15 -1.40 32.43 2.52
CA PRO A 15 -1.52 31.13 3.16
C PRO A 15 -1.58 30.04 2.09
N ARG A 16 -0.50 29.27 1.96
CA ARG A 16 -0.42 28.05 1.15
C ARG A 16 -1.20 26.91 1.83
N LEU A 17 -2.52 27.07 1.95
CA LEU A 17 -3.44 26.14 2.60
C LEU A 17 -3.71 24.86 1.76
N LEU A 18 -2.86 24.57 0.78
CA LEU A 18 -3.30 23.95 -0.47
C LEU A 18 -2.22 23.02 -1.09
N ALA A 19 -1.76 22.02 -0.33
CA ALA A 19 -0.84 20.99 -0.83
C ALA A 19 -1.29 19.56 -0.45
N ALA A 20 -1.25 19.19 0.84
CA ALA A 20 -1.56 17.82 1.28
C ALA A 20 -3.05 17.45 1.11
N PHE A 21 -3.96 18.37 1.45
CA PHE A 21 -5.38 18.23 1.09
C PHE A 21 -5.57 18.20 -0.42
N THR A 22 -4.63 18.72 -1.21
CA THR A 22 -4.88 19.15 -2.57
C THR A 22 -4.30 18.25 -3.64
N ALA A 23 -3.38 17.33 -3.34
CA ALA A 23 -3.16 16.19 -4.24
C ALA A 23 -4.48 15.42 -4.44
N VAL A 24 -5.16 15.07 -3.35
CA VAL A 24 -6.45 14.35 -3.40
C VAL A 24 -7.62 15.28 -3.74
N ALA A 25 -7.71 16.49 -3.16
CA ALA A 25 -8.83 17.39 -3.40
C ALA A 25 -8.71 18.31 -4.62
N MET A 26 -7.55 18.56 -5.26
CA MET A 26 -7.55 19.12 -6.64
C MET A 26 -7.86 18.03 -7.64
N MET A 27 -7.38 16.78 -7.47
CA MET A 27 -7.84 15.65 -8.29
C MET A 27 -9.37 15.59 -8.27
N PHE A 28 -10.01 15.68 -7.10
CA PHE A 28 -11.46 15.53 -7.00
C PHE A 28 -12.31 16.81 -7.10
N ALA A 29 -11.79 18.01 -6.82
CA ALA A 29 -12.50 19.25 -7.11
C ALA A 29 -12.64 19.51 -8.61
N THR A 30 -11.76 18.95 -9.44
CA THR A 30 -11.91 18.92 -10.91
C THR A 30 -12.63 17.65 -11.37
N ALA A 31 -12.31 16.47 -10.82
CA ALA A 31 -12.87 15.21 -11.30
C ALA A 31 -14.28 14.88 -10.84
N VAL A 32 -14.70 15.10 -9.58
CA VAL A 32 -16.09 14.78 -9.16
C VAL A 32 -17.11 15.55 -10.00
N PRO A 33 -16.95 16.87 -10.27
CA PRO A 33 -17.83 17.60 -11.18
C PRO A 33 -17.67 17.23 -12.67
N ALA A 34 -16.68 16.43 -13.05
CA ALA A 34 -16.50 15.89 -14.40
C ALA A 34 -17.06 14.46 -14.55
N LEU A 35 -17.17 13.71 -13.44
CA LEU A 35 -17.75 12.36 -13.38
C LEU A 35 -19.27 12.39 -13.12
N LEU A 36 -19.79 13.46 -12.53
CA LEU A 36 -21.23 13.70 -12.47
C LEU A 36 -21.74 14.13 -13.86
N PRO A 37 -22.92 13.63 -14.31
CA PRO A 37 -23.43 13.92 -15.64
C PRO A 37 -23.78 15.41 -15.80
N LYS A 38 -22.85 16.16 -16.41
CA LYS A 38 -23.12 17.48 -16.96
C LYS A 38 -23.93 17.33 -18.25
N VAL A 39 -25.02 18.08 -18.35
CA VAL A 39 -25.69 18.33 -19.63
C VAL A 39 -24.66 18.82 -20.66
N ALA A 40 -24.75 18.29 -21.89
CA ALA A 40 -23.65 18.27 -22.83
C ALA A 40 -23.02 19.65 -23.13
N GLN A 41 -21.73 19.78 -22.81
CA GLN A 41 -20.80 20.70 -23.44
C GLN A 41 -19.54 19.92 -23.80
N ALA A 42 -19.31 19.76 -25.10
CA ALA A 42 -18.15 19.07 -25.65
C ALA A 42 -16.96 20.03 -25.75
N ASP A 43 -16.44 20.45 -24.60
CA ASP A 43 -15.04 20.87 -24.47
C ASP A 43 -14.54 20.56 -23.06
N ASN A 44 -13.62 19.60 -22.98
CA ASN A 44 -12.77 19.45 -21.83
C ASN A 44 -11.48 18.75 -22.29
N THR A 45 -10.56 19.56 -22.82
CA THR A 45 -9.19 19.17 -23.22
C THR A 45 -8.27 18.79 -22.04
N ALA A 46 -8.82 18.72 -20.82
CA ALA A 46 -8.12 18.19 -19.67
C ALA A 46 -7.99 16.64 -19.78
N PRO A 47 -6.78 16.08 -19.62
CA PRO A 47 -6.59 14.62 -19.56
C PRO A 47 -7.25 14.01 -18.31
N GLY A 48 -7.14 12.68 -18.17
CA GLY A 48 -7.60 11.97 -16.99
C GLY A 48 -7.09 12.53 -15.65
N ILE A 49 -7.65 12.05 -14.55
CA ILE A 49 -7.41 12.55 -13.18
C ILE A 49 -5.91 12.58 -12.81
N CYS A 50 -5.14 11.67 -13.43
CA CYS A 50 -3.68 11.62 -13.38
C CYS A 50 -3.10 11.80 -14.79
N GLN A 51 -1.98 12.52 -14.89
CA GLN A 51 -1.07 12.37 -16.02
C GLN A 51 -0.28 11.07 -15.85
N PRO A 52 -0.12 10.22 -16.88
CA PRO A 52 0.82 9.10 -16.82
C PRO A 52 2.26 9.59 -16.60
N GLU A 53 2.98 8.98 -15.65
CA GLU A 53 4.42 9.19 -15.41
C GLU A 53 5.10 7.82 -15.40
N GLU A 54 6.23 7.69 -16.11
CA GLU A 54 7.09 6.52 -16.00
C GLU A 54 7.81 6.54 -14.63
N ILE A 55 7.53 5.54 -13.80
CA ILE A 55 8.22 5.34 -12.52
C ILE A 55 9.27 4.23 -12.66
N ASN A 56 10.53 4.59 -12.47
CA ASN A 56 11.59 3.59 -12.35
C ASN A 56 11.47 2.88 -10.99
N LEU A 57 11.37 1.55 -11.04
CA LEU A 57 11.50 0.70 -9.86
C LEU A 57 12.99 0.59 -9.52
N GLY A 58 13.34 0.84 -8.26
CA GLY A 58 14.73 0.79 -7.80
C GLY A 58 14.97 -0.33 -6.80
N GLU A 59 16.21 -0.82 -6.78
CA GLU A 59 16.70 -1.92 -5.93
C GLU A 59 17.66 -1.46 -4.81
N THR A 60 17.72 -0.16 -4.53
CA THR A 60 18.62 0.42 -3.51
C THR A 60 17.85 1.07 -2.36
N THR A 61 18.54 1.36 -1.26
CA THR A 61 18.01 2.17 -0.14
C THR A 61 18.41 3.64 -0.22
N THR A 62 19.06 4.09 -1.29
CA THR A 62 19.64 5.44 -1.43
C THR A 62 18.97 6.23 -2.55
N GLY A 63 18.87 7.56 -2.43
CA GLY A 63 18.43 8.44 -3.53
C GLY A 63 16.94 8.39 -3.92
N GLY A 64 16.05 7.88 -3.06
CA GLY A 64 14.61 7.79 -3.36
C GLY A 64 13.87 9.14 -3.46
N LYS A 65 12.71 9.13 -4.14
CA LYS A 65 11.80 10.29 -4.29
C LYS A 65 11.09 10.57 -2.96
N ILE A 66 10.85 11.84 -2.62
CA ILE A 66 10.04 12.20 -1.45
C ILE A 66 8.56 11.93 -1.77
N ASP A 67 7.95 11.00 -1.04
CA ASP A 67 6.51 10.86 -0.94
C ASP A 67 5.96 12.06 -0.17
N THR A 68 5.06 12.82 -0.80
CA THR A 68 4.42 13.99 -0.17
C THR A 68 3.16 13.64 0.62
N GLY A 69 2.66 12.42 0.50
CA GLY A 69 1.41 11.95 1.09
C GLY A 69 1.57 10.75 2.02
N ILE A 70 0.44 10.06 2.23
CA ILE A 70 0.35 8.82 3.01
C ILE A 70 0.25 7.66 2.02
N ALA A 71 1.32 6.89 1.86
CA ALA A 71 1.32 5.70 1.01
C ALA A 71 0.34 4.62 1.49
N THR A 72 0.12 4.47 2.80
CA THR A 72 -0.82 3.47 3.33
C THR A 72 -1.66 4.01 4.49
N TRP A 73 -2.97 4.05 4.31
CA TRP A 73 -3.95 4.25 5.39
C TRP A 73 -4.68 2.94 5.71
N VAL A 74 -4.61 2.49 6.96
CA VAL A 74 -5.40 1.37 7.46
C VAL A 74 -6.44 1.90 8.45
N GLY A 75 -7.68 2.02 7.98
CA GLY A 75 -8.78 2.60 8.77
C GLY A 75 -9.25 1.76 9.96
N ARG A 76 -8.73 0.54 10.13
CA ARG A 76 -8.93 -0.36 11.27
C ARG A 76 -7.59 -1.07 11.59
N ASP A 77 -7.59 -2.38 11.83
CA ASP A 77 -6.38 -3.13 12.19
C ASP A 77 -5.52 -3.50 10.97
N MET A 78 -4.20 -3.36 11.12
CA MET A 78 -3.20 -3.76 10.14
C MET A 78 -2.59 -5.12 10.51
N TYR A 79 -2.54 -6.03 9.54
CA TYR A 79 -1.93 -7.34 9.69
C TYR A 79 -0.76 -7.51 8.73
N VAL A 80 0.46 -7.64 9.26
CA VAL A 80 1.61 -8.16 8.51
C VAL A 80 1.63 -9.68 8.74
N GLY A 81 0.64 -10.33 8.12
CA GLY A 81 0.22 -11.71 8.38
C GLY A 81 -1.22 -11.90 7.91
N LYS A 82 -1.76 -13.11 8.04
CA LYS A 82 -3.19 -13.38 7.77
C LYS A 82 -3.93 -13.61 9.10
N PRO A 83 -4.97 -12.84 9.44
CA PRO A 83 -5.75 -13.07 10.65
C PRO A 83 -6.37 -14.47 10.68
N THR A 84 -6.52 -15.04 11.87
CA THR A 84 -7.06 -16.40 12.10
C THR A 84 -8.55 -16.40 12.48
N GLY A 85 -9.18 -15.22 12.57
CA GLY A 85 -10.56 -15.06 13.04
C GLY A 85 -10.70 -14.93 14.56
N ALA A 86 -9.61 -15.10 15.32
CA ALA A 86 -9.57 -14.77 16.73
C ALA A 86 -9.69 -13.24 16.95
N ILE A 87 -10.28 -12.85 18.09
CA ILE A 87 -10.38 -11.45 18.54
C ILE A 87 -9.30 -11.08 19.56
N ASN A 88 -8.76 -12.05 20.29
CA ASN A 88 -7.69 -11.87 21.27
C ASN A 88 -6.43 -12.53 20.72
N TYR A 89 -5.29 -11.84 20.84
CA TYR A 89 -4.01 -12.22 20.26
C TYR A 89 -2.86 -11.94 21.24
N GLY A 90 -1.86 -12.81 21.26
CA GLY A 90 -0.67 -12.66 22.11
C GLY A 90 -0.72 -13.46 23.41
N TYR A 91 -0.16 -12.90 24.49
CA TYR A 91 -0.06 -13.60 25.78
C TYR A 91 -1.42 -13.78 26.46
N GLY A 92 -1.70 -14.98 26.96
CA GLY A 92 -2.96 -15.33 27.63
C GLY A 92 -3.79 -16.32 26.83
N ASP A 93 -5.12 -16.25 26.98
CA ASP A 93 -6.07 -17.27 26.49
C ASP A 93 -5.82 -17.71 25.04
N GLY A 94 -5.47 -18.99 24.89
CA GLY A 94 -5.26 -19.65 23.60
C GLY A 94 -3.95 -19.31 22.87
N TRP A 95 -3.13 -18.38 23.36
CA TRP A 95 -1.87 -17.95 22.71
C TRP A 95 -2.01 -17.63 21.22
N ALA A 96 -3.19 -17.13 20.82
CA ALA A 96 -3.56 -17.02 19.42
C ALA A 96 -2.55 -16.17 18.64
N THR A 97 -2.23 -16.62 17.43
CA THR A 97 -1.32 -15.95 16.51
C THR A 97 -2.04 -15.62 15.22
N ILE A 98 -1.54 -14.59 14.52
CA ILE A 98 -1.88 -14.40 13.11
C ILE A 98 -0.95 -15.31 12.28
N ASN A 99 -1.45 -15.84 11.16
CA ASN A 99 -0.61 -16.62 10.24
C ASN A 99 0.52 -15.75 9.69
N GLN A 100 1.66 -16.38 9.41
CA GLN A 100 2.87 -15.65 9.05
C GLN A 100 2.80 -15.00 7.66
N SER A 101 3.56 -13.93 7.44
CA SER A 101 3.70 -13.25 6.15
C SER A 101 5.11 -13.35 5.56
N TYR A 102 5.19 -13.51 4.23
CA TYR A 102 6.42 -13.38 3.45
C TYR A 102 6.63 -11.94 2.92
N ALA A 103 5.83 -10.96 3.35
CA ALA A 103 6.08 -9.55 3.12
C ALA A 103 7.27 -9.04 3.96
N VAL A 104 7.91 -7.96 3.50
CA VAL A 104 9.24 -7.53 3.98
C VAL A 104 9.34 -6.04 4.28
N GLU A 105 8.60 -5.21 3.56
CA GLU A 105 8.60 -3.75 3.69
C GLU A 105 7.20 -3.18 3.43
N ALA A 106 6.96 -1.98 3.97
CA ALA A 106 5.96 -1.03 3.48
C ALA A 106 6.67 0.26 3.03
N GLU A 107 6.42 0.66 1.79
CA GLU A 107 6.91 1.91 1.18
C GLU A 107 6.14 3.13 1.72
N GLY A 108 6.81 4.28 1.82
CA GLY A 108 6.16 5.52 2.25
C GLY A 108 5.66 5.51 3.71
N ALA A 109 4.83 6.50 4.06
CA ALA A 109 4.25 6.59 5.40
C ALA A 109 3.04 5.66 5.58
N THR A 110 3.06 4.85 6.65
CA THR A 110 1.98 3.92 7.02
C THR A 110 1.25 4.38 8.28
N LEU A 111 -0.05 4.67 8.18
CA LEU A 111 -0.89 5.13 9.28
C LEU A 111 -1.99 4.10 9.56
N VAL A 112 -2.11 3.66 10.81
CA VAL A 112 -3.04 2.63 11.28
C VAL A 112 -3.95 3.22 12.36
N ALA A 113 -5.25 3.30 12.10
CA ALA A 113 -6.24 3.79 13.06
C ALA A 113 -6.59 2.74 14.13
N GLY A 114 -6.54 1.45 13.79
CA GLY A 114 -6.65 0.34 14.74
C GLY A 114 -5.30 -0.11 15.27
N LYS A 115 -5.16 -1.41 15.50
CA LYS A 115 -3.94 -2.03 16.04
C LYS A 115 -3.10 -2.69 14.95
N LEU A 116 -1.82 -2.92 15.24
CA LEU A 116 -0.84 -3.50 14.33
C LEU A 116 -0.38 -4.88 14.81
N ALA A 117 -0.64 -5.92 14.03
CA ALA A 117 -0.22 -7.29 14.33
C ALA A 117 0.80 -7.78 13.28
N ILE A 118 1.99 -8.22 13.70
CA ILE A 118 3.11 -8.56 12.81
C ILE A 118 3.64 -9.97 13.10
N ASN A 119 3.66 -10.83 12.08
CA ASN A 119 4.27 -12.16 12.16
C ASN A 119 5.04 -12.49 10.87
N SER A 120 6.13 -11.75 10.62
CA SER A 120 6.92 -11.90 9.39
C SER A 120 7.80 -13.16 9.42
N GLN A 121 7.77 -13.95 8.35
CA GLN A 121 8.57 -15.17 8.21
C GLN A 121 9.95 -14.93 7.56
N LYS A 122 10.08 -13.91 6.71
CA LYS A 122 11.34 -13.64 6.00
C LYS A 122 12.40 -13.01 6.88
N ARG A 123 13.63 -13.50 6.72
CA ARG A 123 14.87 -13.00 7.32
C ARG A 123 15.47 -11.81 6.56
N SER A 124 14.62 -10.92 6.05
CA SER A 124 15.07 -9.72 5.33
C SER A 124 15.88 -8.79 6.22
N TRP A 125 16.67 -7.92 5.58
CA TRP A 125 17.40 -6.85 6.25
C TRP A 125 18.31 -7.32 7.39
N GLN A 126 19.12 -8.35 7.12
CA GLN A 126 19.98 -9.00 8.11
C GLN A 126 19.18 -9.48 9.35
N ASN A 127 18.04 -10.14 9.11
CA ASN A 127 17.10 -10.69 10.12
C ASN A 127 16.26 -9.67 10.93
N ARG A 128 16.18 -8.39 10.54
CA ARG A 128 15.42 -7.36 11.29
C ARG A 128 13.89 -7.50 11.20
N GLY A 129 13.38 -8.20 10.20
CA GLY A 129 11.94 -8.37 9.98
C GLY A 129 11.35 -7.28 9.05
N PHE A 130 10.12 -6.84 9.33
CA PHE A 130 9.37 -5.98 8.42
C PHE A 130 9.71 -4.49 8.59
N ARG A 131 10.24 -3.86 7.53
CA ARG A 131 10.65 -2.44 7.53
C ARG A 131 9.49 -1.52 7.16
N PHE A 132 9.37 -0.36 7.81
CA PHE A 132 8.47 0.72 7.38
C PHE A 132 9.27 1.93 6.85
N GLY A 133 8.72 2.67 5.88
CA GLY A 133 9.23 3.96 5.41
C GLY A 133 10.17 3.87 4.19
N ILE A 134 11.18 3.00 4.25
CA ILE A 134 12.09 2.71 3.13
C ILE A 134 11.88 1.27 2.67
N VAL A 135 11.76 1.11 1.35
CA VAL A 135 11.94 -0.17 0.66
C VAL A 135 13.38 -0.36 0.18
N GLY A 136 13.81 -1.61 0.04
CA GLY A 136 14.95 -1.99 -0.77
C GLY A 136 14.55 -2.24 -2.21
N PHE A 137 13.30 -2.63 -2.44
CA PHE A 137 12.74 -2.85 -3.77
C PHE A 137 11.33 -2.28 -3.86
N GLY A 138 11.09 -1.38 -4.81
CA GLY A 138 9.79 -0.73 -5.02
C GLY A 138 9.91 0.52 -5.87
N ALA A 139 8.94 1.43 -5.78
CA ALA A 139 8.92 2.67 -6.55
C ALA A 139 9.84 3.77 -5.96
N GLN A 140 10.53 3.45 -4.86
CA GLN A 140 11.53 4.27 -4.17
C GLN A 140 11.00 5.59 -3.60
N TYR A 141 9.68 5.72 -3.45
CA TYR A 141 9.05 6.76 -2.67
C TYR A 141 9.23 6.51 -1.17
N ARG A 142 9.40 7.59 -0.42
CA ARG A 142 9.63 7.53 1.04
C ARG A 142 9.36 8.90 1.66
N PRO A 143 8.97 9.00 2.95
CA PRO A 143 8.85 10.29 3.62
C PRO A 143 10.20 11.01 3.64
N ALA A 144 10.24 12.32 3.82
CA ALA A 144 11.48 13.04 4.08
C ALA A 144 12.11 12.60 5.41
N ALA A 145 13.44 12.69 5.53
CA ALA A 145 14.17 12.35 6.74
C ALA A 145 13.60 13.07 7.99
N GLY A 146 13.51 12.34 9.11
CA GLY A 146 12.92 12.80 10.37
C GLY A 146 11.39 12.67 10.45
N SER A 147 10.70 12.29 9.37
CA SER A 147 9.25 12.06 9.38
C SER A 147 8.84 10.78 10.13
N ASP A 148 7.55 10.68 10.45
CA ASP A 148 6.91 9.46 10.91
C ASP A 148 6.71 8.51 9.72
N ALA A 149 7.36 7.33 9.75
CA ALA A 149 7.18 6.27 8.76
C ALA A 149 6.06 5.29 9.16
N LEU A 150 5.76 5.20 10.45
CA LEU A 150 4.68 4.38 11.00
C LEU A 150 3.93 5.14 12.09
N VAL A 151 2.60 5.13 12.05
CA VAL A 151 1.74 5.63 13.13
C VAL A 151 0.67 4.59 13.46
N VAL A 152 0.46 4.29 14.75
CA VAL A 152 -0.53 3.31 15.22
C VAL A 152 -1.36 3.89 16.37
N ALA A 153 -2.65 4.08 16.15
CA ALA A 153 -3.55 4.80 17.07
C ALA A 153 -4.40 3.90 18.00
N GLY A 154 -4.68 2.66 17.60
CA GLY A 154 -5.46 1.71 18.40
C GLY A 154 -6.93 2.10 18.66
N THR A 155 -7.43 3.21 18.11
CA THR A 155 -8.74 3.78 18.41
C THR A 155 -9.90 3.10 17.69
N ASN A 156 -9.67 2.58 16.49
CA ASN A 156 -10.67 1.80 15.74
C ASN A 156 -10.18 0.37 15.53
N SER A 157 -10.33 -0.49 16.54
CA SER A 157 -9.82 -1.86 16.52
C SER A 157 -10.90 -2.90 16.76
N ALA A 158 -10.83 -4.02 16.05
CA ALA A 158 -11.65 -5.20 16.26
C ALA A 158 -10.92 -6.31 17.05
N ILE A 159 -9.72 -6.04 17.56
CA ILE A 159 -8.86 -7.04 18.23
C ILE A 159 -8.24 -6.52 19.53
N ASN A 160 -7.85 -7.45 20.39
CA ASN A 160 -7.02 -7.22 21.57
C ASN A 160 -5.66 -7.84 21.37
N LEU A 161 -4.60 -7.08 21.68
CA LEU A 161 -3.22 -7.53 21.61
C LEU A 161 -2.62 -7.45 23.02
N LYS A 162 -2.05 -8.56 23.49
CA LYS A 162 -1.26 -8.61 24.72
C LYS A 162 0.21 -8.91 24.41
N GLY A 163 1.10 -8.04 24.88
CA GLY A 163 2.56 -8.25 24.83
C GLY A 163 2.96 -9.53 25.55
N GLY A 164 4.18 -10.03 25.32
CA GLY A 164 4.68 -11.23 26.00
C GLY A 164 4.75 -11.13 27.53
N ASP A 165 4.69 -9.91 28.07
CA ASP A 165 4.59 -9.57 29.49
C ASP A 165 3.14 -9.58 30.04
N GLY A 166 2.13 -9.80 29.18
CA GLY A 166 0.70 -9.79 29.52
C GLY A 166 0.01 -8.41 29.40
N THR A 167 0.78 -7.36 29.12
CA THR A 167 0.31 -5.98 29.05
C THR A 167 -0.46 -5.71 27.75
N ASP A 168 -1.59 -5.01 27.84
CA ASP A 168 -2.36 -4.61 26.65
C ASP A 168 -1.61 -3.57 25.81
N THR A 169 -1.60 -3.75 24.49
CA THR A 169 -0.86 -2.91 23.55
C THR A 169 -1.64 -2.67 22.25
N ASN A 170 -1.17 -1.71 21.45
CA ASN A 170 -1.71 -1.43 20.12
C ASN A 170 -0.81 -1.92 18.97
N ALA A 171 0.40 -2.41 19.26
CA ALA A 171 1.24 -3.08 18.25
C ALA A 171 1.92 -4.32 18.84
N LEU A 172 1.91 -5.46 18.13
CA LEU A 172 2.45 -6.73 18.62
C LEU A 172 3.21 -7.50 17.52
N GLY A 173 4.41 -7.97 17.87
CA GLY A 173 5.20 -8.94 17.10
C GLY A 173 5.20 -10.30 17.81
N TRP A 174 5.16 -11.40 17.07
CA TRP A 174 5.15 -12.73 17.69
C TRP A 174 6.55 -13.28 17.95
N ALA A 175 7.37 -13.34 16.90
CA ALA A 175 8.61 -14.09 16.91
C ALA A 175 9.78 -13.26 17.46
N ALA A 176 10.51 -13.87 18.39
CA ALA A 176 11.49 -13.18 19.24
C ALA A 176 12.59 -12.45 18.46
N GLN A 177 13.13 -13.04 17.39
CA GLN A 177 14.25 -12.45 16.62
C GLN A 177 13.77 -11.84 15.29
N TRP A 178 13.27 -12.68 14.38
CA TRP A 178 12.71 -12.29 13.08
C TRP A 178 11.18 -12.45 13.09
N GLY A 179 10.42 -11.46 12.63
CA GLY A 179 8.95 -11.45 12.69
C GLY A 179 8.35 -10.33 13.53
N ARG A 180 9.04 -9.18 13.52
CA ARG A 180 8.75 -7.95 14.25
C ARG A 180 8.74 -6.78 13.26
N GLY A 181 8.17 -5.64 13.64
CA GLY A 181 8.24 -4.42 12.85
C GLY A 181 9.49 -3.61 13.19
N TRP A 182 9.99 -2.81 12.25
CA TRP A 182 11.04 -1.85 12.54
C TRP A 182 11.04 -0.62 11.62
N VAL A 183 11.57 0.48 12.14
CA VAL A 183 12.03 1.65 11.38
C VAL A 183 13.53 1.79 11.59
N GLY A 184 14.29 2.27 10.62
CA GLY A 184 15.73 2.30 10.77
C GLY A 184 16.51 2.52 9.48
N THR A 185 17.82 2.64 9.66
CA THR A 185 18.84 2.84 8.63
C THR A 185 19.83 1.67 8.69
N LEU A 186 20.29 1.20 7.53
CA LEU A 186 21.33 0.15 7.47
C LEU A 186 22.71 0.69 7.12
N ASN A 187 22.75 1.83 6.45
CA ASN A 187 23.97 2.50 6.02
C ASN A 187 23.95 3.95 6.50
N SER A 188 25.11 4.48 6.89
CA SER A 188 25.21 5.88 7.33
C SER A 188 24.90 6.83 6.17
N GLY A 189 24.09 7.87 6.46
CA GLY A 189 23.53 8.76 5.45
C GLY A 189 22.20 8.30 4.84
N GLU A 190 21.69 7.10 5.15
CA GLU A 190 20.27 6.80 4.93
C GLU A 190 19.38 7.72 5.78
N TRP A 191 18.15 7.96 5.32
CA TRP A 191 17.20 8.80 6.03
C TRP A 191 16.63 8.07 7.25
N ASN A 192 16.58 8.76 8.38
CA ASN A 192 15.99 8.24 9.61
C ASN A 192 14.50 8.58 9.72
N TYR A 193 13.76 7.78 10.49
CA TYR A 193 12.33 7.97 10.71
C TYR A 193 11.92 7.74 12.16
N THR A 194 10.70 8.15 12.46
CA THR A 194 10.02 7.82 13.71
C THR A 194 8.90 6.81 13.45
N ALA A 195 8.64 5.91 14.40
CA ALA A 195 7.34 5.28 14.57
C ALA A 195 6.63 5.85 15.81
N ARG A 196 5.37 6.26 15.68
CA ARG A 196 4.54 6.71 16.81
C ARG A 196 3.46 5.69 17.12
N ILE A 197 3.54 5.10 18.31
CA ILE A 197 2.63 4.04 18.73
C ILE A 197 1.95 4.47 20.03
N SER A 198 0.62 4.43 20.00
CA SER A 198 -0.24 4.62 21.16
C SER A 198 -0.22 3.41 22.10
N GLY A 199 -0.52 3.66 23.38
CA GLY A 199 -0.53 2.60 24.39
C GLY A 199 0.85 2.00 24.69
N ASN A 200 0.83 0.95 25.51
CA ASN A 200 2.03 0.42 26.14
C ASN A 200 3.03 -0.16 25.14
N LYS A 201 4.31 0.11 25.40
CA LYS A 201 5.45 -0.58 24.78
C LYS A 201 5.33 -2.08 25.00
N SER A 202 5.30 -2.84 23.90
CA SER A 202 5.13 -4.30 23.96
C SER A 202 6.40 -5.05 23.61
N GLN A 203 6.51 -6.21 24.25
CA GLN A 203 7.50 -7.23 23.96
C GLN A 203 6.89 -8.36 23.12
N THR A 204 7.73 -9.09 22.39
CA THR A 204 7.32 -10.26 21.61
C THR A 204 6.65 -11.32 22.47
N VAL A 205 5.65 -11.97 21.89
CA VAL A 205 4.94 -13.08 22.54
C VAL A 205 5.91 -14.20 22.94
N TYR A 206 6.79 -14.59 22.02
CA TYR A 206 7.81 -15.60 22.27
C TYR A 206 9.08 -14.99 22.89
N ASP A 207 9.63 -15.72 23.85
CA ASP A 207 10.95 -15.53 24.45
C ASP A 207 12.00 -16.30 23.64
N PHE A 208 13.20 -15.73 23.48
CA PHE A 208 14.38 -16.48 23.06
C PHE A 208 15.53 -16.22 24.04
N SER A 209 16.05 -17.30 24.64
CA SER A 209 17.17 -17.27 25.60
C SER A 209 16.94 -16.42 26.87
N GLY A 210 15.71 -16.33 27.36
CA GLY A 210 15.34 -15.56 28.56
C GLY A 210 15.14 -14.07 28.28
N THR A 211 14.94 -13.68 27.01
CA THR A 211 14.76 -12.30 26.57
C THR A 211 13.67 -12.23 25.51
N ARG A 212 12.72 -11.31 25.70
CA ARG A 212 11.76 -10.89 24.67
C ARG A 212 12.22 -9.57 24.07
N ASN A 213 12.12 -9.45 22.76
CA ASN A 213 12.49 -8.22 22.07
C ASN A 213 11.28 -7.31 21.88
N GLU A 214 11.50 -6.05 21.53
CA GLU A 214 10.43 -5.11 21.23
C GLU A 214 9.67 -5.52 19.96
N SER A 215 8.33 -5.48 20.02
CA SER A 215 7.44 -5.79 18.88
C SER A 215 7.63 -4.90 17.67
N VAL A 216 7.91 -3.61 17.94
CA VAL A 216 8.33 -2.61 16.95
C VAL A 216 9.50 -1.85 17.53
N TYR A 217 10.61 -1.78 16.80
CA TYR A 217 11.88 -1.21 17.30
C TYR A 217 12.59 -0.32 16.29
N ALA A 218 13.56 0.46 16.77
CA ALA A 218 14.42 1.27 15.92
C ALA A 218 15.74 0.53 15.64
N ALA A 219 16.07 0.28 14.37
CA ALA A 219 17.40 -0.19 13.99
C ALA A 219 18.31 1.02 13.76
N ASN A 220 19.29 1.16 14.65
CA ASN A 220 20.16 2.34 14.79
C ASN A 220 21.64 2.00 14.58
N ASP A 221 21.88 0.99 13.75
CA ASP A 221 23.22 0.50 13.38
C ASP A 221 24.03 1.55 12.59
N ALA A 222 23.36 2.59 12.10
CA ALA A 222 23.89 3.70 11.32
C ALA A 222 23.34 5.06 11.78
N THR A 223 23.98 6.14 11.34
CA THR A 223 23.62 7.54 11.66
C THR A 223 23.09 8.25 10.40
N PRO A 224 22.02 9.07 10.49
CA PRO A 224 21.22 9.40 11.68
C PRO A 224 20.35 8.23 12.18
N HIS A 225 20.07 8.25 13.48
CA HIS A 225 19.28 7.22 14.16
C HIS A 225 17.77 7.44 14.00
N SER A 226 17.03 6.34 13.84
CA SER A 226 15.58 6.28 13.89
C SER A 226 15.05 6.09 15.31
N GLN A 227 13.74 6.24 15.51
CA GLN A 227 13.11 6.20 16.83
C GLN A 227 11.80 5.43 16.81
N VAL A 228 11.47 4.73 17.90
CA VAL A 228 10.11 4.25 18.15
C VAL A 228 9.64 4.87 19.46
N LEU A 229 8.56 5.65 19.37
CA LEU A 229 7.96 6.37 20.47
C LEU A 229 6.65 5.67 20.82
N TRP A 230 6.62 5.03 21.98
CA TRP A 230 5.44 4.38 22.55
C TRP A 230 4.68 5.35 23.46
N ASN A 231 3.53 4.93 24.01
CA ASN A 231 2.68 5.75 24.88
C ASN A 231 2.30 7.11 24.26
N GLN A 232 2.19 7.19 22.93
CA GLN A 232 1.79 8.42 22.25
C GLN A 232 0.28 8.58 22.37
N ASP A 233 -0.17 9.66 23.02
CA ASP A 233 -1.59 10.01 23.06
C ASP A 233 -2.04 10.57 21.70
N ASP A 234 -3.23 10.16 21.26
CA ASP A 234 -3.85 10.47 19.96
C ASP A 234 -2.85 10.76 18.81
N PRO A 235 -2.00 9.80 18.40
CA PRO A 235 -0.86 10.08 17.53
C PRO A 235 -1.26 10.44 16.09
N LEU A 236 -2.53 10.25 15.73
CA LEU A 236 -3.09 10.70 14.46
C LEU A 236 -3.43 12.19 14.44
N SER A 237 -3.52 12.86 15.59
CA SER A 237 -3.75 14.31 15.67
C SER A 237 -2.55 15.15 15.18
N ASN A 238 -1.34 14.56 15.16
CA ASN A 238 -0.09 15.27 14.93
C ASN A 238 0.99 14.38 14.27
N VAL A 239 0.63 13.75 13.15
CA VAL A 239 1.56 12.98 12.30
C VAL A 239 2.58 13.90 11.66
N LYS A 240 3.87 13.72 11.97
CA LYS A 240 4.97 14.51 11.43
C LYS A 240 5.40 13.97 10.06
N LEU A 241 4.88 14.54 8.99
CA LEU A 241 5.17 14.10 7.63
C LEU A 241 5.75 15.25 6.81
N ASN A 242 6.99 15.13 6.34
CA ASN A 242 7.62 16.14 5.48
C ASN A 242 7.65 17.56 6.08
N GLY A 243 7.73 17.66 7.41
CA GLY A 243 7.64 18.94 8.15
C GLY A 243 6.22 19.48 8.33
N SER A 244 5.17 18.68 8.10
CA SER A 244 3.79 19.04 8.39
C SER A 244 3.58 19.38 9.87
N SER A 245 2.58 20.24 10.13
CA SER A 245 2.14 20.63 11.47
C SER A 245 0.71 21.17 11.46
N GLY A 246 0.08 21.22 12.64
CA GLY A 246 -1.28 21.74 12.80
C GLY A 246 -2.33 20.87 12.08
N ALA A 247 -3.28 21.51 11.39
CA ALA A 247 -4.32 20.78 10.67
C ALA A 247 -3.80 19.89 9.51
N ALA A 248 -2.59 20.15 9.00
CA ALA A 248 -1.95 19.31 7.97
C ALA A 248 -1.28 18.04 8.53
N SER A 249 -1.26 17.87 9.86
CA SER A 249 -0.80 16.66 10.54
C SER A 249 -1.92 15.88 11.23
N ASP A 250 -3.19 16.30 11.10
CA ASP A 250 -4.36 15.64 11.70
C ASP A 250 -5.04 14.68 10.71
N TYR A 251 -4.90 13.39 10.96
CA TYR A 251 -5.46 12.29 10.15
C TYR A 251 -6.61 11.56 10.84
N ARG A 252 -7.13 12.06 11.96
CA ARG A 252 -8.15 11.36 12.77
C ARG A 252 -9.44 11.07 12.00
N LYS A 253 -9.81 11.98 11.09
CA LYS A 253 -10.99 11.85 10.22
C LYS A 253 -10.71 11.17 8.88
N ASN A 254 -9.51 10.65 8.65
CA ASN A 254 -9.14 10.14 7.32
C ASN A 254 -9.99 8.93 6.87
N THR A 255 -10.43 8.08 7.81
CA THR A 255 -11.44 7.04 7.53
C THR A 255 -12.78 7.63 7.07
N GLU A 256 -13.27 8.70 7.70
CA GLU A 256 -14.51 9.38 7.29
C GLU A 256 -14.36 9.99 5.89
N THR A 257 -13.23 10.65 5.63
CA THR A 257 -12.88 11.22 4.32
C THR A 257 -12.91 10.15 3.23
N ILE A 258 -12.19 9.05 3.41
CA ILE A 258 -12.11 7.95 2.43
C ILE A 258 -13.48 7.27 2.23
N GLN A 259 -14.25 7.06 3.30
CA GLN A 259 -15.60 6.51 3.19
C GLN A 259 -16.56 7.43 2.44
N ASN A 260 -16.47 8.75 2.65
CA ASN A 260 -17.30 9.72 1.95
C ASN A 260 -16.90 9.84 0.47
N MET A 261 -15.59 9.82 0.15
CA MET A 261 -15.11 9.71 -1.23
C MET A 261 -15.62 8.43 -1.92
N SER A 262 -15.55 7.28 -1.24
CA SER A 262 -16.06 6.01 -1.76
C SER A 262 -17.57 6.05 -2.05
N LYS A 263 -18.37 6.66 -1.18
CA LYS A 263 -19.82 6.87 -1.43
C LYS A 263 -20.09 7.74 -2.66
N ILE A 264 -19.29 8.77 -2.88
CA ILE A 264 -19.42 9.67 -4.04
C ILE A 264 -19.06 8.91 -5.34
N LEU A 265 -17.93 8.20 -5.35
CA LEU A 265 -17.52 7.39 -6.52
C LEU A 265 -18.53 6.29 -6.86
N ALA A 266 -19.12 5.65 -5.84
CA ALA A 266 -20.15 4.62 -6.01
C ALA A 266 -21.46 5.13 -6.62
N GLN A 267 -21.70 6.46 -6.64
CA GLN A 267 -22.86 7.07 -7.32
C GLN A 267 -22.61 7.34 -8.81
N VAL A 268 -21.35 7.28 -9.27
CA VAL A 268 -21.04 7.44 -10.70
C VAL A 268 -21.52 6.20 -11.44
N PRO A 269 -22.41 6.33 -12.44
CA PRO A 269 -22.91 5.18 -13.20
C PRO A 269 -21.80 4.54 -14.03
N ALA A 270 -21.99 3.28 -14.41
CA ALA A 270 -21.10 2.64 -15.39
C ALA A 270 -21.15 3.40 -16.72
N THR A 271 -20.00 3.49 -17.41
CA THR A 271 -19.90 4.10 -18.74
C THR A 271 -20.75 3.30 -19.73
N GLU A 272 -21.52 3.99 -20.59
CA GLU A 272 -22.55 3.37 -21.45
C GLU A 272 -22.03 2.20 -22.31
N ASP A 273 -20.85 2.35 -22.91
CA ASP A 273 -20.22 1.31 -23.74
C ASP A 273 -19.45 0.24 -22.95
N ALA A 274 -19.13 0.51 -21.67
CA ALA A 274 -18.28 -0.39 -20.88
C ALA A 274 -18.99 -1.73 -20.67
N ALA A 275 -18.38 -2.80 -21.17
CA ALA A 275 -18.98 -4.12 -21.03
C ALA A 275 -18.99 -4.55 -19.55
N ARG A 276 -20.01 -5.31 -19.16
CA ARG A 276 -20.05 -5.94 -17.83
C ARG A 276 -18.80 -6.81 -17.64
N PRO A 277 -18.07 -6.66 -16.53
CA PRO A 277 -16.85 -7.44 -16.29
C PRO A 277 -17.14 -8.95 -16.28
N VAL A 278 -16.34 -9.71 -17.01
CA VAL A 278 -16.47 -11.18 -17.09
C VAL A 278 -15.30 -11.86 -16.39
N VAL A 279 -15.58 -13.03 -15.80
CA VAL A 279 -14.56 -13.89 -15.18
C VAL A 279 -14.17 -14.98 -16.16
N VAL A 280 -12.87 -15.22 -16.32
CA VAL A 280 -12.28 -16.31 -17.12
C VAL A 280 -11.13 -16.98 -16.34
N ASP A 281 -10.82 -18.25 -16.65
CA ASP A 281 -9.74 -19.01 -16.03
C ASP A 281 -8.34 -18.55 -16.53
N SER A 282 -7.27 -19.09 -15.93
CA SER A 282 -5.89 -18.67 -16.21
C SER A 282 -5.22 -19.27 -17.43
N GLY A 283 -5.64 -20.47 -17.88
CA GLY A 283 -5.07 -21.08 -19.08
C GLY A 283 -5.40 -20.32 -20.37
N THR A 284 -6.05 -19.16 -20.23
CA THR A 284 -6.00 -18.03 -21.17
C THR A 284 -4.51 -17.77 -21.55
N TYR A 285 -4.07 -17.22 -22.68
CA TYR A 285 -4.74 -16.55 -23.78
C TYR A 285 -3.76 -16.56 -24.96
N GLU A 286 -3.87 -17.57 -25.83
CA GLU A 286 -3.14 -17.60 -27.11
C GLU A 286 -4.16 -17.54 -28.26
N ASN A 287 -4.12 -16.46 -29.06
CA ASN A 287 -5.06 -16.24 -30.18
C ASN A 287 -6.54 -16.45 -29.81
N GLY A 288 -6.91 -16.18 -28.55
CA GLY A 288 -8.26 -16.45 -28.01
C GLY A 288 -8.55 -17.89 -27.57
N LYS A 289 -7.53 -18.72 -27.26
CA LYS A 289 -7.70 -20.13 -26.80
C LYS A 289 -6.81 -20.55 -25.61
N TYR A 290 -7.12 -21.75 -25.10
CA TYR A 290 -7.31 -22.07 -23.67
C TYR A 290 -6.25 -23.00 -23.01
N ASN A 291 -5.00 -22.99 -23.47
CA ASN A 291 -3.93 -23.86 -22.96
C ASN A 291 -2.92 -23.04 -22.15
N GLY A 292 -2.57 -23.36 -20.91
CA GLY A 292 -2.67 -24.65 -20.21
C GLY A 292 -1.46 -24.89 -19.29
N THR A 293 -0.39 -24.10 -19.48
CA THR A 293 0.74 -23.91 -18.56
C THR A 293 1.33 -22.52 -18.78
N TYR A 294 1.30 -21.67 -17.75
CA TYR A 294 2.03 -20.40 -17.73
C TYR A 294 3.10 -20.45 -16.65
N GLN A 295 4.34 -20.04 -16.98
CA GLN A 295 5.47 -19.99 -16.04
C GLN A 295 5.78 -18.52 -15.72
N TYR A 296 5.64 -18.13 -14.45
CA TYR A 296 6.20 -16.87 -13.97
C TYR A 296 7.63 -17.09 -13.48
N ASN A 297 8.56 -16.22 -13.86
CA ASN A 297 9.94 -16.22 -13.39
C ASN A 297 10.17 -15.01 -12.49
N LYS A 298 10.47 -15.26 -11.21
CA LYS A 298 10.76 -14.19 -10.25
C LYS A 298 12.18 -13.65 -10.45
N TYR A 299 12.31 -12.36 -10.80
CA TYR A 299 13.56 -11.69 -11.21
C TYR A 299 14.17 -12.28 -12.50
N ASN A 300 14.71 -11.41 -13.36
CA ASN A 300 15.39 -11.71 -14.63
C ASN A 300 16.08 -13.09 -14.67
N SER A 301 15.35 -14.11 -15.16
CA SER A 301 15.77 -15.50 -15.13
C SER A 301 16.70 -15.81 -16.29
N GLY A 302 17.96 -15.39 -16.17
CA GLY A 302 18.96 -15.57 -17.23
C GLY A 302 18.67 -14.78 -18.50
N GLN A 303 17.75 -13.81 -18.47
CA GLN A 303 17.66 -12.81 -19.53
C GLN A 303 18.87 -11.88 -19.42
N PRO A 304 19.60 -11.61 -20.52
CA PRO A 304 20.56 -10.52 -20.54
C PRO A 304 19.81 -9.20 -20.40
N ASN A 305 20.32 -8.30 -19.56
CA ASN A 305 19.88 -6.90 -19.59
C ASN A 305 20.29 -6.22 -20.91
N GLY A 306 19.87 -4.98 -21.13
CA GLY A 306 20.25 -4.20 -22.33
C GLY A 306 21.76 -4.00 -22.55
N GLU A 307 22.58 -4.38 -21.57
CA GLU A 307 24.05 -4.32 -21.59
C GLU A 307 24.70 -5.71 -21.78
N GLY A 308 23.91 -6.76 -22.01
CA GLY A 308 24.40 -8.13 -22.26
C GLY A 308 24.80 -8.92 -21.00
N THR A 309 24.63 -8.35 -19.81
CA THR A 309 24.92 -9.04 -18.54
C THR A 309 23.70 -9.80 -18.05
N HIS A 310 23.90 -11.05 -17.61
CA HIS A 310 22.82 -11.90 -17.12
C HIS A 310 22.56 -11.57 -15.64
N SER A 311 21.33 -11.22 -15.28
CA SER A 311 20.96 -10.99 -13.88
C SER A 311 21.08 -12.26 -13.03
N PRO A 312 21.30 -12.13 -11.70
CA PRO A 312 21.40 -13.28 -10.81
C PRO A 312 20.12 -14.12 -10.74
N TYR A 313 20.30 -15.43 -10.85
CA TYR A 313 19.23 -16.43 -10.90
C TYR A 313 18.50 -16.57 -9.55
N ILE A 314 17.37 -15.88 -9.36
CA ILE A 314 16.48 -16.04 -8.19
C ILE A 314 15.04 -16.41 -8.64
N GLY A 315 14.96 -17.13 -9.78
CA GLY A 315 13.72 -17.61 -10.37
C GLY A 315 12.98 -18.62 -9.49
N ALA A 316 11.88 -18.19 -8.88
CA ALA A 316 10.81 -19.10 -8.48
C ALA A 316 9.90 -19.33 -9.68
N ASN A 317 9.87 -20.56 -10.22
CA ASN A 317 8.98 -20.93 -11.32
C ASN A 317 7.60 -21.30 -10.78
N ILE A 318 6.55 -20.61 -11.23
CA ILE A 318 5.16 -20.93 -10.88
C ILE A 318 4.39 -21.34 -12.13
N THR A 319 4.05 -22.63 -12.20
CA THR A 319 3.19 -23.21 -13.24
C THR A 319 1.71 -23.09 -12.89
N PHE A 320 0.93 -22.42 -13.75
CA PHE A 320 -0.53 -22.40 -13.70
C PHE A 320 -1.14 -23.33 -14.75
N ALA A 321 -1.93 -24.34 -14.36
CA ALA A 321 -2.46 -25.36 -15.28
C ALA A 321 -3.91 -25.77 -14.97
N ASN A 322 -4.77 -25.81 -16.00
CA ASN A 322 -6.23 -25.85 -15.85
C ASN A 322 -6.82 -27.17 -15.28
N GLN A 323 -6.15 -28.31 -15.43
CA GLN A 323 -6.72 -29.63 -15.10
C GLN A 323 -6.01 -30.39 -13.96
N ALA A 324 -4.86 -29.89 -13.47
CA ALA A 324 -4.12 -30.50 -12.37
C ALA A 324 -3.14 -29.54 -11.64
N GLY A 325 -3.21 -28.23 -11.90
CA GLY A 325 -2.28 -27.25 -11.36
C GLY A 325 -2.97 -26.05 -10.73
N LYS A 326 -2.17 -25.03 -10.40
CA LYS A 326 -2.69 -23.78 -9.86
C LYS A 326 -3.53 -23.08 -10.92
N LYS A 327 -4.72 -22.60 -10.56
CA LYS A 327 -5.51 -21.72 -11.42
C LYS A 327 -5.39 -20.29 -10.92
N GLU A 328 -5.55 -19.34 -11.82
CA GLU A 328 -5.66 -17.94 -11.49
C GLU A 328 -6.89 -17.36 -12.20
N LYS A 329 -7.71 -16.62 -11.47
CA LYS A 329 -8.89 -15.98 -12.01
C LYS A 329 -8.44 -14.74 -12.79
N ILE A 330 -9.00 -14.49 -13.96
CA ILE A 330 -8.86 -13.20 -14.64
C ILE A 330 -10.23 -12.52 -14.66
N ILE A 331 -10.31 -11.29 -14.16
CA ILE A 331 -11.46 -10.41 -14.36
C ILE A 331 -11.15 -9.49 -15.53
N VAL A 332 -11.97 -9.55 -16.57
CA VAL A 332 -11.79 -8.78 -17.81
C VAL A 332 -12.71 -7.57 -17.80
N PHE A 333 -12.09 -6.39 -17.89
CA PHE A 333 -12.72 -5.08 -18.05
C PHE A 333 -12.54 -4.62 -19.50
N ASP A 334 -13.64 -4.55 -20.26
CA ASP A 334 -13.66 -4.18 -21.68
C ASP A 334 -14.34 -2.83 -21.83
N GLY A 335 -13.55 -1.76 -21.98
CA GLY A 335 -14.05 -0.39 -21.95
C GLY A 335 -14.88 -0.01 -23.18
N LYS A 336 -14.58 -0.61 -24.34
CA LYS A 336 -15.17 -0.38 -25.68
C LYS A 336 -15.26 1.07 -26.16
N ASN A 337 -14.80 2.03 -25.39
CA ASN A 337 -14.90 3.45 -25.67
C ASN A 337 -13.49 4.04 -25.83
N ALA A 338 -13.08 4.25 -27.08
CA ALA A 338 -11.75 4.73 -27.43
C ALA A 338 -11.52 6.24 -27.18
N THR A 339 -12.47 6.97 -26.58
CA THR A 339 -12.38 8.42 -26.34
C THR A 339 -12.67 8.86 -24.90
N ALA A 340 -13.25 7.99 -24.07
CA ALA A 340 -13.63 8.30 -22.69
C ALA A 340 -12.40 8.53 -21.79
N LYS A 341 -12.29 9.73 -21.19
CA LYS A 341 -11.24 10.08 -20.21
C LYS A 341 -11.47 9.48 -18.82
N THR A 342 -12.64 8.90 -18.57
CA THR A 342 -12.84 7.97 -17.46
C THR A 342 -13.78 6.86 -17.86
N ILE A 343 -13.40 5.62 -17.57
CA ILE A 343 -14.24 4.43 -17.77
C ILE A 343 -14.63 3.87 -16.40
N VAL A 344 -15.94 3.76 -16.17
CA VAL A 344 -16.52 3.28 -14.92
C VAL A 344 -17.14 1.90 -15.16
N PHE A 345 -16.64 0.91 -14.44
CA PHE A 345 -17.17 -0.45 -14.44
C PHE A 345 -17.96 -0.72 -13.15
N SER A 346 -18.99 -1.56 -13.23
CA SER A 346 -19.64 -2.14 -12.05
C SER A 346 -19.26 -3.60 -11.91
N LEU A 347 -18.78 -4.00 -10.73
CA LEU A 347 -18.36 -5.37 -10.41
C LEU A 347 -19.17 -5.88 -9.22
N ASP A 348 -19.66 -7.13 -9.29
CA ASP A 348 -20.18 -7.80 -8.10
C ASP A 348 -18.99 -8.32 -7.27
N GLY A 349 -18.95 -8.01 -5.98
CA GLY A 349 -17.87 -8.42 -5.07
C GLY A 349 -17.72 -9.94 -4.94
N SER A 350 -18.74 -10.72 -5.28
CA SER A 350 -18.61 -12.18 -5.46
C SER A 350 -17.65 -12.57 -6.57
N GLN A 351 -17.51 -11.77 -7.64
CA GLN A 351 -16.58 -12.03 -8.73
C GLN A 351 -15.12 -11.92 -8.28
N LEU A 352 -14.83 -11.14 -7.23
CA LEU A 352 -13.50 -11.11 -6.60
C LEU A 352 -13.21 -12.41 -5.83
N ASN A 353 -14.19 -12.96 -5.10
CA ASN A 353 -13.98 -14.11 -4.22
C ASN A 353 -13.49 -15.36 -4.99
N GLU A 354 -12.24 -15.75 -4.74
CA GLU A 354 -11.54 -16.87 -5.38
C GLU A 354 -12.08 -18.26 -5.02
N GLY A 355 -12.86 -18.40 -3.95
CA GLY A 355 -13.33 -19.71 -3.47
C GLY A 355 -12.16 -20.67 -3.20
N ASN A 356 -12.32 -21.94 -3.56
CA ASN A 356 -11.26 -22.95 -3.49
C ASN A 356 -10.64 -23.27 -4.87
N ASP A 357 -11.18 -22.69 -5.95
CA ASP A 357 -10.84 -23.06 -7.33
C ASP A 357 -9.66 -22.26 -7.89
N TYR A 358 -9.35 -21.10 -7.32
CA TYR A 358 -8.27 -20.22 -7.79
C TYR A 358 -7.25 -19.90 -6.68
N ASN A 359 -6.00 -19.67 -7.09
CA ASN A 359 -4.88 -19.32 -6.21
C ASN A 359 -4.51 -17.82 -6.26
N GLY A 360 -5.29 -17.03 -7.00
CA GLY A 360 -5.13 -15.59 -7.14
C GLY A 360 -6.12 -15.01 -8.15
N THR A 361 -6.32 -13.70 -8.10
CA THR A 361 -7.14 -12.92 -9.03
C THR A 361 -6.31 -11.85 -9.70
N SER A 362 -6.21 -11.97 -11.03
CA SER A 362 -5.56 -11.04 -11.96
C SER A 362 -6.59 -10.20 -12.69
N PHE A 363 -6.15 -9.07 -13.26
CA PHE A 363 -7.03 -8.08 -13.90
C PHE A 363 -6.56 -7.79 -15.33
N MET A 364 -7.48 -7.85 -16.27
CA MET A 364 -7.24 -7.54 -17.69
C MET A 364 -8.09 -6.35 -18.09
N PHE A 365 -7.44 -5.26 -18.49
CA PHE A 365 -8.08 -4.08 -19.07
C PHE A 365 -7.85 -4.09 -20.58
N LYS A 366 -8.88 -3.85 -21.38
CA LYS A 366 -8.76 -3.72 -22.84
C LYS A 366 -9.76 -2.72 -23.41
N ASN A 367 -9.42 -2.16 -24.56
CA ASN A 367 -10.21 -1.13 -25.24
C ASN A 367 -10.45 0.10 -24.33
N ILE A 368 -9.39 0.53 -23.64
CA ILE A 368 -9.37 1.69 -22.75
C ILE A 368 -8.34 2.70 -23.30
N PRO A 369 -8.62 3.99 -23.42
CA PRO A 369 -7.62 4.98 -23.84
C PRO A 369 -6.47 5.07 -22.83
N ASP A 370 -5.25 5.25 -23.30
CA ASP A 370 -4.06 5.23 -22.43
C ASP A 370 -4.00 6.40 -21.43
N ASP A 371 -4.75 7.48 -21.68
CA ASP A 371 -4.93 8.62 -20.75
C ASP A 371 -6.26 8.59 -19.97
N ALA A 372 -6.99 7.48 -20.01
CA ALA A 372 -8.24 7.30 -19.27
C ALA A 372 -8.00 6.85 -17.83
N SER A 373 -8.71 7.48 -16.90
CA SER A 373 -8.85 6.95 -15.53
C SER A 373 -9.82 5.76 -15.52
N VAL A 374 -9.56 4.74 -14.71
CA VAL A 374 -10.47 3.58 -14.56
C VAL A 374 -11.03 3.55 -13.14
N VAL A 375 -12.35 3.48 -13.03
CA VAL A 375 -13.08 3.33 -11.76
C VAL A 375 -13.80 1.98 -11.77
N ILE A 376 -13.66 1.20 -10.71
CA ILE A 376 -14.39 -0.07 -10.54
C ILE A 376 -15.26 0.04 -9.29
N ASN A 377 -16.55 0.26 -9.51
CA ASN A 377 -17.54 0.28 -8.45
C ASN A 377 -17.89 -1.16 -8.06
N VAL A 378 -17.23 -1.66 -7.01
CA VAL A 378 -17.47 -2.98 -6.43
C VAL A 378 -18.67 -2.92 -5.49
N SER A 379 -19.66 -3.79 -5.70
CA SER A 379 -20.91 -3.81 -4.95
C SER A 379 -21.31 -5.23 -4.52
N GLY A 380 -22.15 -5.36 -3.49
CA GLY A 380 -22.64 -6.66 -3.02
C GLY A 380 -22.58 -6.80 -1.49
N LYS A 381 -23.14 -7.91 -0.97
CA LYS A 381 -23.17 -8.22 0.47
C LYS A 381 -22.07 -9.20 0.91
N ASN A 382 -21.38 -9.82 -0.05
CA ASN A 382 -20.37 -10.84 0.22
C ASN A 382 -19.06 -10.20 0.70
N THR A 383 -18.40 -10.85 1.65
CA THR A 383 -17.03 -10.46 2.06
C THR A 383 -16.10 -10.56 0.86
N ILE A 384 -15.45 -9.44 0.52
CA ILE A 384 -14.41 -9.41 -0.51
C ILE A 384 -13.14 -10.04 0.07
N SER A 385 -12.68 -11.12 -0.57
CA SER A 385 -11.46 -11.84 -0.20
C SER A 385 -10.85 -12.47 -1.45
N PHE A 386 -9.64 -12.09 -1.80
CA PHE A 386 -8.86 -12.67 -2.91
C PHE A 386 -7.37 -12.53 -2.60
N HIS A 387 -6.56 -13.48 -3.06
CA HIS A 387 -5.13 -13.22 -3.24
C HIS A 387 -4.94 -12.49 -4.56
N ASN A 388 -4.02 -11.53 -4.61
CA ASN A 388 -3.60 -10.94 -5.88
C ASN A 388 -2.97 -12.01 -6.78
N GLY A 389 -3.34 -12.01 -8.06
CA GLY A 389 -2.67 -12.80 -9.08
C GLY A 389 -1.30 -12.23 -9.46
N TRP A 390 -0.67 -12.88 -10.43
CA TRP A 390 0.67 -12.60 -10.94
C TRP A 390 0.66 -11.83 -12.26
N ARG A 391 -0.52 -11.55 -12.80
CA ARG A 391 -0.68 -10.98 -14.14
C ARG A 391 -1.59 -9.75 -14.08
N PHE A 392 -1.19 -8.73 -14.82
CA PHE A 392 -1.98 -7.55 -15.08
C PHE A 392 -1.85 -7.27 -16.57
N TRP A 393 -2.96 -7.02 -17.26
CA TRP A 393 -2.94 -6.69 -18.68
C TRP A 393 -3.55 -5.32 -18.94
N TRP A 394 -2.94 -4.61 -19.87
CA TRP A 394 -3.42 -3.33 -20.40
C TRP A 394 -3.46 -3.40 -21.92
N ASN A 395 -4.63 -3.19 -22.51
CA ASN A 395 -4.87 -3.20 -23.96
C ASN A 395 -4.31 -4.42 -24.73
N GLY A 396 -4.25 -5.58 -24.08
CA GLY A 396 -3.77 -6.84 -24.64
C GLY A 396 -2.30 -7.16 -24.31
N GLU A 397 -1.52 -6.18 -23.87
CA GLU A 397 -0.17 -6.41 -23.34
C GLU A 397 -0.24 -6.90 -21.89
N GLN A 398 0.62 -7.85 -21.51
CA GLN A 398 0.80 -8.25 -20.12
C GLN A 398 1.95 -7.41 -19.55
N ILE A 399 1.66 -6.61 -18.51
CA ILE A 399 2.62 -5.68 -17.90
C ILE A 399 3.07 -6.11 -16.49
N GLY A 400 2.54 -7.22 -15.97
CA GLY A 400 2.95 -7.83 -14.69
C GLY A 400 4.32 -8.52 -14.72
N ASN A 401 4.91 -8.69 -15.90
CA ASN A 401 6.23 -9.30 -16.12
C ASN A 401 7.38 -8.28 -16.23
N GLY A 402 7.11 -6.97 -16.18
CA GLY A 402 8.10 -5.90 -16.39
C GLY A 402 9.07 -5.64 -15.23
N TYR A 403 9.55 -6.70 -14.54
CA TYR A 403 10.49 -6.64 -13.41
C TYR A 403 11.82 -7.35 -13.72
#